data_AF-A0AAE8SIV2-F1
#
_entry.id   AF-A0AAE8SIV2-F1
#
_cell.length_a   1.000
_cell.length_b   1.000
_cell.length_c   1.000
_cell.angle_alpha   90.00
_cell.angle_beta   90.00
_cell.angle_gamma   90.00
#
_symmetry.space_group_name_H-M   'P 1'
#
loop_
_entity.id
_entity.type
_entity.pdbx_description
1 polymer ?
#
loop_
_entity_poly.entity_id
_entity_poly.type
_entity_poly.pdbx_seq_one_letter_code
_entity_poly.pdbx_strand_id
1 'polypeptide(L)'
;MAQQPNSDNMGMCSPPPNSERVEYKDLNPAQKELGVIMRTMKQDPTLMGISQLGSDGIYRSLTADREVVDAVPFSPALIKAILDRVPYNEEYEKVFRGVDGNKTPEEQWYKPLAGILPPPLEEGHREKSEVKL
;
A
#
# COMPACT_ATOMS: atom_id res chain seq x y z
N MET A 1 -5.21 44.48 -0.19
CA MET A 1 -4.28 43.50 0.44
C MET A 1 -5.14 42.35 0.95
N ALA A 2 -5.22 41.25 0.20
CA ALA A 2 -6.02 40.09 0.58
C ALA A 2 -5.26 39.31 1.66
N GLN A 3 -5.93 39.03 2.77
CA GLN A 3 -5.42 38.22 3.87
C GLN A 3 -5.22 36.78 3.37
N GLN A 4 -4.05 36.21 3.64
CA GLN A 4 -3.77 34.79 3.41
C GLN A 4 -4.73 33.94 4.26
N PRO A 5 -5.33 32.87 3.71
CA PRO A 5 -6.18 31.98 4.50
C PRO A 5 -5.33 31.22 5.53
N ASN A 6 -5.85 31.21 6.76
CA ASN A 6 -5.25 30.59 7.94
C ASN A 6 -5.14 29.07 7.76
N SER A 7 -3.95 28.50 8.04
CA SER A 7 -3.61 27.07 7.85
C SER A 7 -4.29 26.10 8.82
N ASP A 8 -5.17 26.58 9.70
CA ASP A 8 -5.67 25.85 10.87
C ASP A 8 -6.87 24.93 10.59
N ASN A 9 -7.25 24.72 9.32
CA ASN A 9 -8.46 23.94 8.97
C ASN A 9 -8.20 22.85 7.91
N MET A 10 -7.08 22.13 8.02
CA MET A 10 -7.05 20.74 7.57
C MET A 10 -7.44 19.88 8.77
N GLY A 11 -8.63 19.27 8.73
CA GLY A 11 -9.13 18.38 9.77
C GLY A 11 -8.07 17.33 10.10
N MET A 12 -7.38 17.52 11.22
CA MET A 12 -6.38 16.58 11.71
C MET A 12 -7.12 15.26 11.96
N CYS A 13 -6.71 14.19 11.28
CA CYS A 13 -7.09 12.83 11.66
C CYS A 13 -6.72 12.67 13.14
N SER A 14 -7.73 12.82 14.01
CA SER A 14 -7.53 12.65 15.43
C SER A 14 -7.43 11.15 15.67
N PRO A 15 -6.33 10.68 16.25
CA PRO A 15 -6.16 9.26 16.48
C PRO A 15 -7.27 8.79 17.44
N PRO A 16 -7.76 7.55 17.32
CA PRO A 16 -8.92 7.09 18.08
C PRO A 16 -8.69 7.25 19.60
N PRO A 17 -9.75 7.49 20.38
CA PRO A 17 -9.63 7.61 21.83
C PRO A 17 -8.97 6.34 22.39
N ASN A 18 -7.96 6.52 23.24
CA ASN A 18 -7.08 5.47 23.79
C ASN A 18 -6.03 4.87 22.83
N SER A 19 -5.75 5.49 21.69
CA SER A 19 -4.57 5.12 20.91
C SER A 19 -3.32 5.80 21.48
N GLU A 20 -2.31 4.98 21.78
CA GLU A 20 -0.98 5.46 22.15
C GLU A 20 -0.15 5.64 20.88
N ARG A 21 0.55 6.77 20.76
CA ARG A 21 1.56 6.94 19.71
C ARG A 21 2.74 6.02 20.04
N VAL A 22 3.04 5.09 19.14
CA VAL A 22 4.27 4.30 19.22
C VAL A 22 5.38 5.08 18.52
N GLU A 23 6.45 5.37 19.25
CA GLU A 23 7.63 6.02 18.70
C GLU A 23 8.35 5.11 17.70
N TYR A 24 8.97 5.69 16.67
CA TYR A 24 9.63 4.93 15.61
C TYR A 24 10.70 3.96 16.15
N LYS A 25 11.45 4.38 17.18
CA LYS A 25 12.51 3.57 17.81
C LYS A 25 11.96 2.27 18.42
N ASP A 26 10.71 2.28 18.87
CA ASP A 26 10.05 1.17 19.57
C ASP A 26 9.24 0.27 18.63
N LEU A 27 9.12 0.64 17.35
CA LEU A 27 8.48 -0.21 16.34
C LEU A 27 9.22 -1.54 16.17
N ASN A 28 8.42 -2.60 15.98
CA ASN A 28 8.89 -3.92 15.55
C ASN A 28 9.81 -3.77 14.31
N PRO A 29 10.95 -4.48 14.23
CA PRO A 29 11.81 -4.51 13.05
C PRO A 29 11.06 -4.66 11.72
N ALA A 30 10.06 -5.55 11.64
CA ALA A 30 9.26 -5.75 10.42
C ALA A 30 8.45 -4.50 10.04
N GLN A 31 7.94 -3.74 11.02
CA GLN A 31 7.26 -2.47 10.76
C GLN A 31 8.23 -1.41 10.22
N LYS A 32 9.47 -1.38 10.71
CA LYS A 32 10.51 -0.47 10.22
C LYS A 32 10.89 -0.83 8.78
N GLU A 33 11.19 -2.10 8.53
CA GLU A 33 11.53 -2.63 7.21
C GLU A 33 10.43 -2.36 6.18
N LEU A 34 9.18 -2.67 6.51
CA LEU A 34 8.02 -2.35 5.66
C LEU A 34 7.94 -0.86 5.35
N GLY A 35 8.23 0.00 6.33
CA GLY A 35 8.29 1.45 6.13
C GLY A 35 9.40 1.88 5.16
N VAL A 36 10.56 1.21 5.17
CA VAL A 36 11.63 1.46 4.19
C VAL A 36 11.18 1.02 2.81
N ILE A 37 10.68 -0.22 2.66
CA ILE A 37 10.24 -0.77 1.37
C ILE A 37 9.21 0.15 0.71
N MET A 38 8.16 0.55 1.44
CA MET A 38 7.10 1.42 0.91
C MET A 38 7.61 2.80 0.48
N ARG A 39 8.72 3.30 1.05
CA ARG A 39 9.33 4.57 0.65
C ARG A 39 10.29 4.46 -0.53
N THR A 40 10.89 3.29 -0.73
CA THR A 40 11.93 3.09 -1.75
C THR A 40 11.41 2.48 -3.05
N MET A 41 10.27 1.79 -3.01
CA MET A 41 9.68 1.18 -4.20
C MET A 41 9.30 2.22 -5.25
N LYS A 42 9.55 1.91 -6.52
CA LYS A 42 9.15 2.77 -7.63
C LYS A 42 7.63 2.85 -7.69
N GLN A 43 7.11 4.06 -7.91
CA GLN A 43 5.69 4.33 -8.06
C GLN A 43 5.37 4.69 -9.50
N ASP A 44 4.09 4.56 -9.86
CA ASP A 44 3.58 5.08 -11.13
C ASP A 44 3.84 6.60 -11.19
N PRO A 45 4.56 7.11 -12.22
CA PRO A 45 4.85 8.54 -12.35
C PRO A 45 3.59 9.39 -12.49
N THR A 46 2.46 8.82 -12.91
CA THR A 46 1.18 9.53 -13.01
C THR A 46 0.47 9.69 -11.67
N LEU A 47 0.94 8.99 -10.62
CA LEU A 47 0.32 8.91 -9.29
C LEU A 47 -1.14 8.38 -9.29
N MET A 48 -1.60 7.80 -10.40
CA MET A 48 -2.90 7.12 -10.51
C MET A 48 -2.81 5.62 -10.22
N GLY A 49 -1.60 5.13 -9.98
CA GLY A 49 -1.31 3.76 -9.61
C GLY A 49 -1.81 3.36 -8.22
N ILE A 50 -1.66 2.08 -7.91
CA ILE A 50 -1.96 1.54 -6.59
C ILE A 50 -0.80 0.67 -6.10
N SER A 51 -0.67 0.54 -4.77
CA SER A 51 0.14 -0.51 -4.18
C SER A 51 -0.76 -1.62 -3.64
N GLN A 52 -0.38 -2.88 -3.86
CA GLN A 52 -1.20 -4.03 -3.48
C GLN A 52 -0.33 -5.20 -3.02
N LEU A 53 -0.72 -5.84 -1.91
CA LEU A 53 -0.25 -7.18 -1.54
C LEU A 53 -1.13 -8.24 -2.22
N GLY A 54 -0.54 -9.04 -3.13
CA GLY A 54 -1.21 -10.18 -3.75
C GLY A 54 -1.27 -11.40 -2.82
N SER A 55 -2.24 -12.30 -3.05
CA SER A 55 -2.38 -13.57 -2.30
C SER A 55 -1.20 -14.53 -2.46
N ASP A 56 -0.33 -14.26 -3.43
CA ASP A 56 0.97 -14.89 -3.65
C ASP A 56 2.09 -14.32 -2.76
N GLY A 57 1.79 -13.38 -1.86
CA GLY A 57 2.74 -12.80 -0.93
C GLY A 57 3.66 -11.75 -1.55
N ILE A 58 3.37 -11.30 -2.77
CA ILE A 58 4.16 -10.26 -3.45
C ILE A 58 3.47 -8.91 -3.30
N TYR A 59 4.21 -7.93 -2.78
CA TYR A 59 3.77 -6.56 -2.73
C TYR A 59 4.20 -5.83 -4.00
N ARG A 60 3.23 -5.27 -4.72
CA ARG A 60 3.41 -4.66 -6.04
C ARG A 60 3.02 -3.20 -6.02
N SER A 61 3.77 -2.42 -6.77
CA SER A 61 3.39 -1.10 -7.24
C SER A 61 2.88 -1.24 -8.67
N LEU A 62 1.66 -0.77 -8.92
CA LEU A 62 0.93 -0.95 -10.17
C LEU A 62 0.57 0.39 -10.77
N THR A 63 0.52 0.47 -12.10
CA THR A 63 -0.05 1.62 -12.82
C THR A 63 -1.58 1.65 -12.73
N ALA A 64 -2.21 2.71 -13.25
CA ALA A 64 -3.65 2.79 -13.42
C ALA A 64 -4.25 1.58 -14.19
N ASP A 65 -3.50 1.06 -15.17
CA ASP A 65 -3.89 -0.07 -16.02
C ASP A 65 -3.48 -1.44 -15.43
N ARG A 66 -2.98 -1.44 -14.19
CA ARG A 66 -2.52 -2.63 -13.44
C ARG A 66 -1.29 -3.30 -14.04
N GLU A 67 -0.49 -2.55 -14.77
CA GLU A 67 0.87 -2.99 -15.14
C GLU A 67 1.79 -2.89 -13.93
N VAL A 68 2.67 -3.87 -13.74
CA VAL A 68 3.59 -3.91 -12.59
C VAL A 68 4.75 -2.95 -12.83
N VAL A 69 4.87 -1.94 -11.98
CA VAL A 69 5.99 -0.96 -11.97
C VAL A 69 7.16 -1.50 -11.16
N ASP A 70 6.86 -2.06 -9.99
CA ASP A 70 7.85 -2.60 -9.05
C ASP A 70 7.22 -3.70 -8.20
N ALA A 71 8.03 -4.62 -7.71
CA ALA A 71 7.57 -5.77 -6.93
C ALA A 71 8.61 -6.21 -5.90
N VAL A 72 8.15 -6.56 -4.70
CA VAL A 72 8.99 -7.06 -3.61
C VAL A 72 8.28 -8.24 -2.93
N PRO A 73 8.95 -9.38 -2.70
CA PRO A 73 8.38 -10.49 -1.97
C PRO A 73 8.31 -10.13 -0.49
N PHE A 74 7.16 -10.38 0.15
CA PHE A 74 7.05 -10.19 1.58
C PHE A 74 7.23 -11.53 2.30
N SER A 75 8.07 -11.53 3.33
CA SER A 75 8.11 -12.60 4.31
C SER A 75 6.82 -12.62 5.15
N PRO A 76 6.51 -13.72 5.85
CA PRO A 76 5.35 -13.78 6.74
C PRO A 76 5.32 -12.64 7.78
N ALA A 77 6.49 -12.18 8.25
CA ALA A 77 6.60 -11.06 9.17
C ALA A 77 6.22 -9.72 8.53
N LEU A 78 6.60 -9.47 7.27
CA LEU A 78 6.21 -8.27 6.53
C LEU A 78 4.74 -8.28 6.13
N ILE A 79 4.19 -9.45 5.78
CA ILE A 79 2.75 -9.64 5.56
C ILE A 79 1.97 -9.29 6.82
N LYS A 80 2.41 -9.79 7.99
CA LYS A 80 1.76 -9.40 9.25
C LYS A 80 1.90 -7.90 9.52
N ALA A 81 3.08 -7.33 9.27
CA ALA A 81 3.31 -5.90 9.48
C ALA A 81 2.39 -5.01 8.63
N ILE A 82 2.09 -5.37 7.38
CA ILE A 82 1.17 -4.57 6.55
C ILE A 82 -0.30 -4.78 6.96
N LEU A 83 -0.69 -5.99 7.36
CA LEU A 83 -2.03 -6.24 7.89
C LEU A 83 -2.30 -5.45 9.18
N ASP A 84 -1.28 -5.27 10.03
CA ASP A 84 -1.38 -4.48 11.27
C ASP A 84 -1.50 -2.96 11.02
N ARG A 85 -1.29 -2.48 9.78
CA ARG A 85 -1.46 -1.06 9.41
C ARG A 85 -2.87 -0.71 8.97
N VAL A 86 -3.72 -1.70 8.73
CA VAL A 86 -5.12 -1.52 8.31
C VAL A 86 -6.05 -2.05 9.40
N PRO A 87 -7.33 -1.63 9.43
CA PRO A 87 -8.30 -2.23 10.33
C PRO A 87 -8.35 -3.74 10.17
N TYR A 88 -8.40 -4.45 11.30
CA TYR A 88 -8.44 -5.91 11.31
C TYR A 88 -9.60 -6.44 10.47
N ASN A 89 -9.30 -7.45 9.63
CA ASN A 89 -10.29 -8.16 8.85
C ASN A 89 -9.93 -9.65 8.80
N GLU A 90 -10.84 -10.47 9.30
CA GLU A 90 -10.67 -11.92 9.45
C GLU A 90 -10.47 -12.64 8.10
N GLU A 91 -11.14 -12.18 7.04
CA GLU A 91 -11.02 -12.79 5.71
C GLU A 91 -9.63 -12.58 5.13
N TYR A 92 -9.07 -11.37 5.27
CA TYR A 92 -7.68 -11.10 4.84
C TYR A 92 -6.68 -11.93 5.65
N GLU A 93 -6.84 -12.01 6.97
CA GLU A 93 -5.98 -12.84 7.84
C GLU A 93 -6.04 -14.33 7.46
N LYS A 94 -7.19 -14.83 7.00
CA LYS A 94 -7.32 -16.20 6.48
C LYS A 94 -6.59 -16.38 5.15
N VAL A 95 -6.75 -15.44 4.22
CA VAL A 95 -6.09 -15.48 2.90
C VAL A 95 -4.57 -15.53 3.03
N PHE A 96 -4.01 -14.74 3.95
CA PHE A 96 -2.57 -14.61 4.12
C PHE A 96 -1.94 -15.63 5.08
N ARG A 97 -2.74 -16.52 5.68
CA ARG A 97 -2.24 -17.53 6.60
C ARG A 97 -1.30 -18.50 5.89
N GLY A 98 -0.04 -18.50 6.30
CA GLY A 98 0.99 -19.40 5.76
C GLY A 98 1.57 -18.96 4.40
N VAL A 99 1.18 -17.78 3.91
CA VAL A 99 1.75 -17.19 2.69
C VAL A 99 3.17 -16.69 2.97
N ASP A 100 4.08 -16.93 2.05
CA ASP A 100 5.47 -16.47 2.09
C ASP A 100 5.92 -16.13 0.66
N GLY A 101 6.03 -14.83 0.36
CA GLY A 101 6.38 -14.34 -0.96
C GLY A 101 7.77 -14.77 -1.43
N ASN A 102 8.68 -15.13 -0.52
CA ASN A 102 10.02 -15.61 -0.89
C ASN A 102 9.99 -16.98 -1.56
N LYS A 103 8.86 -17.70 -1.49
CA LYS A 103 8.64 -18.99 -2.16
C LYS A 103 7.98 -18.83 -3.53
N THR A 104 7.53 -17.64 -3.88
CA THR A 104 6.91 -17.34 -5.17
C THR A 104 8.01 -17.10 -6.21
N PRO A 105 7.98 -17.81 -7.36
CA PRO A 105 8.97 -17.61 -8.43
C PRO A 105 9.06 -16.16 -8.89
N GLU A 106 10.29 -15.68 -9.14
CA GLU A 106 10.55 -14.28 -9.48
C GLU A 106 9.81 -13.84 -10.75
N GLU A 107 9.60 -14.75 -11.71
CA GLU A 107 8.83 -14.47 -12.92
C GLU A 107 7.39 -14.05 -12.59
N GLN A 108 6.80 -14.61 -11.53
CA GLN A 108 5.44 -14.29 -11.10
C GLN A 108 5.36 -12.94 -10.39
N TRP A 109 6.48 -12.35 -9.97
CA TRP A 109 6.48 -11.04 -9.32
C TRP A 109 6.00 -9.97 -10.30
N TYR A 110 6.46 -10.05 -11.55
CA TYR A 110 6.09 -9.12 -12.63
C TYR A 110 5.03 -9.68 -13.60
N LYS A 111 4.77 -10.99 -13.55
CA LYS A 111 3.71 -11.66 -14.32
C LYS A 111 2.78 -12.45 -13.39
N PRO A 112 1.94 -11.77 -12.60
CA PRO A 112 1.04 -12.42 -11.66
C PRO A 112 0.08 -13.37 -12.39
N LEU A 113 -0.32 -14.44 -11.69
CA LEU A 113 -1.35 -15.34 -12.18
C LEU A 113 -2.70 -14.61 -12.29
N ALA A 114 -3.55 -15.10 -13.20
CA ALA A 114 -4.88 -14.54 -13.40
C ALA A 114 -5.68 -14.53 -12.09
N GLY A 115 -6.32 -13.39 -11.79
CA GLY A 115 -7.13 -13.20 -10.59
C GLY A 115 -6.39 -12.68 -9.35
N ILE A 116 -5.06 -12.51 -9.40
CA ILE A 116 -4.29 -11.91 -8.29
C ILE A 116 -4.43 -10.37 -8.26
N LEU A 117 -4.41 -9.75 -9.44
CA LEU A 117 -4.52 -8.30 -9.57
C LEU A 117 -6.00 -7.84 -9.50
N PRO A 118 -6.29 -6.70 -8.88
CA PRO A 118 -7.60 -6.08 -8.86
C PRO A 118 -7.92 -5.54 -10.26
N PRO A 119 -9.21 -5.28 -10.55
CA PRO A 119 -9.59 -4.68 -11.82
C PRO A 119 -8.91 -3.31 -12.03
N PRO A 120 -8.63 -2.92 -13.30
CA PRO A 120 -8.16 -1.58 -13.65
C PRO A 120 -9.09 -0.47 -13.18
N LEU A 121 -8.56 0.74 -13.06
CA LEU A 121 -9.38 1.90 -12.73
C LEU A 121 -10.39 2.13 -13.87
N GLU A 122 -11.67 2.29 -13.54
CA GLU A 122 -12.69 2.62 -14.54
C GLU A 122 -12.39 3.97 -15.19
N GLU A 123 -12.65 4.08 -16.49
CA GLU A 123 -12.29 5.23 -17.32
C GLU A 123 -12.84 6.57 -16.78
N GLY A 124 -14.04 6.56 -16.18
CA GLY A 124 -14.66 7.76 -15.59
C GLY A 124 -13.96 8.33 -14.34
N HIS A 125 -13.03 7.60 -13.74
CA HIS A 125 -12.21 8.08 -12.61
C HIS A 125 -10.85 8.65 -13.05
N ARG A 126 -10.46 8.50 -14.32
CA ARG A 126 -9.20 9.01 -14.87
C ARG A 126 -9.18 10.54 -15.03
N GLU A 127 -10.33 11.16 -15.26
CA GLU A 127 -10.44 12.60 -15.59
C GLU A 127 -10.45 13.54 -14.36
N LYS A 128 -10.54 13.02 -13.13
CA LYS A 128 -10.69 13.87 -11.93
C LYS A 128 -9.40 14.48 -11.38
N SER A 129 -8.24 14.23 -11.99
CA SER A 129 -6.99 14.92 -11.64
C SER A 129 -6.61 16.03 -12.61
N GLU A 130 -7.32 16.21 -13.74
CA GLU A 130 -7.00 17.25 -14.73
C GLU A 130 -7.87 18.52 -14.61
N VAL A 131 -8.79 18.59 -13.65
CA VAL A 131 -9.57 19.81 -13.40
C VAL A 131 -9.16 20.44 -12.08
N LYS A 132 -8.17 21.35 -12.20
CA LYS A 132 -8.11 22.72 -11.63
C LYS A 132 -6.77 23.03 -10.93
N LEU A 133 -5.81 23.50 -11.73
CA LEU A 133 -4.83 24.51 -11.33
C LEU A 133 -5.08 25.77 -12.17
#